data_AF-A0A0J9ET56-F1
#
_entry.id   AF-A0A0J9ET56-F1
#
_cell.length_a   1.000
_cell.length_b   1.000
_cell.length_c   1.000
_cell.angle_alpha   90.00
_cell.angle_beta   90.00
_cell.angle_gamma   90.00
#
_symmetry.space_group_name_H-M   'P 1'
#
loop_
_entity.id
_entity.type
_entity.pdbx_description
1 polymer ?
#
loop_
_entity_poly.entity_id
_entity_poly.type
_entity_poly.pdbx_seq_one_letter_code
_entity_poly.pdbx_strand_id
1 'polypeptide(L)'
;CNTQSYIQRMNHHKSLCEICFYQKLRNLIFLKIIFTCLVCEIDERNHQFQYSVLDVIQVTAEFTLIILFKYDIKIITHCSCVILTVRNTQLMMNIAKTLK
;
A
#
# COMPACT_ATOMS: atom_id res chain seq x y z
N CYS A 1 5.19 10.22 35.59
CA CYS A 1 4.47 10.34 34.30
C CYS A 1 5.07 9.36 33.30
N ASN A 2 4.27 8.45 32.72
CA ASN A 2 4.78 7.43 31.77
C ASN A 2 4.98 8.05 30.38
N THR A 3 6.19 8.52 30.11
CA THR A 3 6.65 9.12 28.84
C THR A 3 6.33 8.23 27.64
N GLN A 4 6.39 6.91 27.80
CA GLN A 4 6.08 5.92 26.76
C GLN A 4 4.60 5.94 26.32
N SER A 5 3.67 6.17 27.27
CA SER A 5 2.23 6.27 26.96
C SER A 5 1.86 7.57 26.22
N TYR A 6 2.68 8.61 26.38
CA TYR A 6 2.52 9.89 25.70
C TYR A 6 3.03 9.80 24.26
N ILE A 7 4.22 9.22 24.08
CA ILE A 7 4.82 8.99 22.75
C ILE A 7 3.91 8.10 21.89
N GLN A 8 3.35 7.03 22.46
CA GLN A 8 2.46 6.13 21.71
C GLN A 8 1.16 6.83 21.27
N ARG A 9 0.58 7.69 22.13
CA ARG A 9 -0.61 8.50 21.79
C ARG A 9 -0.31 9.55 20.72
N MET A 10 0.84 10.21 20.79
CA MET A 10 1.28 11.19 19.81
C MET A 10 1.51 10.55 18.43
N ASN A 11 2.12 9.36 18.39
CA ASN A 11 2.31 8.59 17.15
C ASN A 11 0.96 8.15 16.55
N HIS A 12 0.01 7.70 17.36
CA HIS A 12 -1.32 7.33 16.89
C HIS A 12 -2.06 8.51 16.24
N HIS A 13 -2.02 9.69 16.86
CA HIS A 13 -2.62 10.90 16.29
C HIS A 13 -1.97 11.26 14.94
N LYS A 14 -0.63 11.19 14.86
CA LYS A 14 0.11 11.46 13.62
C LYS A 14 -0.31 10.51 12.49
N SER A 15 -0.40 9.21 12.76
CA SER A 15 -0.80 8.22 11.74
C SER A 15 -2.24 8.42 11.24
N LEU A 16 -3.17 8.79 12.12
CA LEU A 16 -4.55 9.12 11.69
C LEU A 16 -4.59 10.36 10.79
N CYS A 17 -3.79 11.39 11.10
CA CYS A 17 -3.66 12.57 10.25
C CYS A 17 -3.10 12.21 8.86
N GLU A 18 -2.06 11.36 8.81
CA GLU A 18 -1.49 10.89 7.54
C GLU A 18 -2.51 10.11 6.71
N ILE A 19 -3.27 9.19 7.31
CA ILE A 19 -4.35 8.46 6.62
C ILE A 19 -5.38 9.43 6.05
N CYS A 20 -5.85 10.39 6.84
CA CYS A 20 -6.83 11.39 6.40
C CYS A 20 -6.28 12.25 5.24
N PHE A 21 -5.00 12.61 5.30
CA PHE A 21 -4.33 13.35 4.24
C PHE A 21 -4.28 12.54 2.94
N TYR A 22 -3.77 11.30 2.98
CA TYR A 22 -3.64 10.47 1.78
C TYR A 22 -4.98 10.02 1.20
N GLN A 23 -6.03 9.87 2.02
CA GLN A 23 -7.38 9.59 1.51
C GLN A 23 -7.98 10.75 0.71
N LYS A 24 -7.58 11.99 1.01
CA LYS A 24 -8.02 13.19 0.26
C LYS A 24 -7.12 13.49 -0.94
N LEU A 25 -5.90 12.96 -0.95
CA LEU A 25 -4.95 13.15 -2.03
C LEU A 25 -5.39 12.33 -3.25
N ARG A 26 -5.58 12.99 -4.40
CA ARG A 26 -5.90 12.34 -5.68
C ARG A 26 -4.65 11.94 -6.48
N ASN A 27 -3.47 12.38 -6.04
CA ASN A 27 -2.21 12.13 -6.72
C ASN A 27 -1.68 10.74 -6.41
N LEU A 28 -0.94 10.19 -7.38
CA LEU A 28 -0.16 8.97 -7.21
C LEU A 28 0.86 9.16 -6.07
N ILE A 29 1.01 8.12 -5.27
CA ILE A 29 1.88 8.09 -4.10
C ILE A 29 3.31 7.75 -4.50
N PHE A 30 3.52 6.86 -5.48
CA PHE A 30 4.87 6.50 -5.88
C PHE A 30 5.51 7.56 -6.78
N LEU A 31 6.81 7.78 -6.55
CA LEU A 31 7.60 8.64 -7.41
C LEU A 31 7.78 7.98 -8.79
N LYS A 32 7.35 8.66 -9.86
CA LYS A 32 7.39 8.12 -11.23
C LYS A 32 8.74 7.57 -11.65
N ILE A 33 9.84 8.25 -11.27
CA ILE A 33 11.20 7.84 -11.63
C ILE A 33 11.52 6.46 -11.01
N ILE A 34 11.26 6.30 -9.72
CA ILE A 34 11.54 5.05 -9.00
C ILE A 34 10.67 3.92 -9.55
N PHE A 35 9.39 4.21 -9.80
CA PHE A 35 8.48 3.21 -10.35
C PHE A 35 8.88 2.78 -11.77
N THR A 36 9.34 3.71 -12.61
CA THR A 36 9.84 3.40 -13.95
C THR A 36 11.08 2.51 -13.88
N CYS A 37 12.04 2.83 -13.01
CA CYS A 37 13.23 1.98 -12.80
C CYS A 37 12.83 0.56 -12.39
N LEU A 38 11.87 0.43 -11.46
CA LEU A 38 11.37 -0.87 -11.01
C LEU A 38 10.73 -1.67 -12.16
N VAL A 39 9.92 -1.04 -13.01
CA VAL A 39 9.32 -1.71 -14.17
C VAL A 39 10.40 -2.18 -15.15
N CYS A 40 11.38 -1.34 -15.46
CA CYS A 40 12.50 -1.72 -16.33
C CYS A 40 13.35 -2.86 -15.75
N GLU A 41 13.55 -2.89 -14.43
CA GLU A 41 14.28 -3.97 -13.75
C GLU A 41 13.51 -5.30 -13.82
N ILE A 42 12.20 -5.27 -13.60
CA ILE A 42 11.35 -6.47 -13.65
C ILE A 42 11.22 -7.04 -15.06
N ASP A 43 11.16 -6.19 -16.09
CA ASP A 43 10.94 -6.64 -17.46
C ASP A 43 12.16 -7.43 -18.02
N GLU A 44 13.33 -7.35 -17.38
CA GLU A 44 14.64 -8.01 -17.66
C GLU A 44 15.20 -7.84 -19.09
N ARG A 45 14.34 -7.52 -20.03
CA ARG A 45 14.56 -7.23 -21.43
C ARG A 45 14.45 -5.72 -21.52
N ASN A 46 15.43 -5.06 -22.12
CA ASN A 46 15.45 -3.62 -22.33
C ASN A 46 14.35 -3.15 -23.33
N HIS A 47 13.08 -3.49 -23.10
CA HIS A 47 12.00 -2.98 -23.92
C HIS A 47 11.80 -1.51 -23.59
N GLN A 48 11.70 -0.70 -24.64
CA GLN A 48 11.33 0.69 -24.50
C GLN A 48 9.82 0.78 -24.33
N PHE A 49 9.38 1.03 -23.10
CA PHE A 49 7.99 1.34 -22.83
C PHE A 49 7.64 2.75 -23.27
N GLN A 50 6.45 2.92 -23.84
CA GLN A 50 5.88 4.25 -24.03
C GLN A 50 5.57 4.87 -22.66
N TYR A 51 5.71 6.19 -22.54
CA TYR A 51 5.40 6.92 -21.31
C TYR A 51 3.95 6.68 -20.83
N SER A 52 2.99 6.67 -21.75
CA SER A 52 1.58 6.38 -21.46
C SER A 52 1.37 4.99 -20.88
N VAL A 53 2.15 3.99 -21.34
CA VAL A 53 2.09 2.62 -20.83
C VAL A 53 2.60 2.57 -19.39
N LEU A 54 3.73 3.23 -19.10
CA LEU A 54 4.28 3.31 -17.74
C LEU A 54 3.30 3.99 -16.77
N ASP A 55 2.65 5.07 -17.19
CA ASP A 55 1.63 5.76 -16.39
C ASP A 55 0.43 4.85 -16.08
N VAL A 56 -0.07 4.08 -17.06
CA VAL A 56 -1.17 3.13 -16.85
C VAL A 56 -0.75 2.01 -15.90
N ILE A 57 0.46 1.47 -16.03
CA ILE A 57 0.99 0.44 -15.13
C ILE A 57 1.06 1.00 -13.70
N GLN A 58 1.57 2.22 -13.51
CA GLN A 58 1.66 2.84 -12.20
C GLN A 58 0.28 3.05 -11.56
N VAL A 59 -0.66 3.65 -12.30
CA VAL A 59 -2.04 3.86 -11.83
C VAL A 59 -2.68 2.53 -11.42
N THR A 60 -2.49 1.49 -12.23
CA THR A 60 -3.06 0.15 -11.97
C THR A 60 -2.43 -0.50 -10.74
N ALA A 61 -1.11 -0.39 -10.59
CA ALA A 61 -0.38 -0.96 -9.46
C ALA A 61 -0.79 -0.30 -8.14
N GLU A 62 -0.82 1.03 -8.09
CA GLU A 62 -1.23 1.77 -6.88
C GLU A 62 -2.70 1.49 -6.52
N PHE A 63 -3.59 1.45 -7.50
CA PHE A 63 -4.98 1.11 -7.26
C PHE A 63 -5.15 -0.31 -6.70
N THR A 64 -4.40 -1.27 -7.25
CA THR A 64 -4.40 -2.66 -6.76
C THR A 64 -3.91 -2.74 -5.31
N LEU A 65 -2.84 -2.02 -4.97
CA LEU A 65 -2.31 -1.97 -3.61
C LEU A 65 -3.30 -1.31 -2.63
N ILE A 66 -3.96 -0.22 -3.02
CA ILE A 66 -5.00 0.43 -2.19
C ILE A 66 -6.13 -0.55 -1.87
N ILE A 67 -6.58 -1.31 -2.87
CA ILE A 67 -7.59 -2.34 -2.68
C ILE A 67 -7.08 -3.42 -1.71
N LEU A 68 -5.86 -3.93 -1.92
CA LEU A 68 -5.26 -4.94 -1.06
C LEU A 68 -5.19 -4.46 0.40
N PHE A 69 -4.65 -3.28 0.65
CA PHE A 69 -4.57 -2.68 1.98
C PHE A 69 -5.95 -2.51 2.62
N LYS A 70 -6.97 -2.11 1.85
CA LYS A 70 -8.34 -1.99 2.38
C LYS A 70 -8.88 -3.33 2.88
N TYR A 71 -8.63 -4.43 2.18
CA TYR A 71 -9.06 -5.76 2.62
C TYR A 71 -8.23 -6.27 3.81
N ASP A 72 -6.93 -6.03 3.79
CA ASP A 72 -6.03 -6.32 4.92
C ASP A 72 -6.53 -5.64 6.21
N ILE A 73 -6.91 -4.35 6.15
CA ILE A 73 -7.49 -3.63 7.29
C ILE A 73 -8.82 -4.25 7.75
N LYS A 74 -9.66 -4.73 6.83
CA LYS A 74 -10.91 -5.43 7.20
C LYS A 74 -10.65 -6.75 7.94
N ILE A 75 -9.60 -7.48 7.58
CA ILE A 75 -9.24 -8.72 8.25
C ILE A 75 -8.66 -8.44 9.63
N ILE A 76 -7.73 -7.49 9.77
CA ILE A 76 -7.17 -7.21 11.09
C ILE A 76 -8.25 -6.73 12.06
N THR A 77 -9.22 -5.93 11.58
CA THR A 77 -10.35 -5.49 12.39
C THR A 77 -11.25 -6.65 12.79
N HIS A 78 -11.53 -7.59 11.88
CA HIS A 78 -12.23 -8.84 12.21
C HIS A 78 -11.47 -9.68 13.26
N CYS A 79 -10.14 -9.71 13.20
CA CYS A 79 -9.27 -10.39 14.16
C CYS A 79 -8.99 -9.59 15.44
N SER A 80 -9.69 -8.47 15.69
CA SER A 80 -9.46 -7.58 16.84
C SER A 80 -8.01 -7.07 16.99
N CYS A 81 -7.32 -6.94 15.87
CA CYS A 81 -5.93 -6.49 15.77
C CYS A 81 -5.86 -5.10 15.12
N VAL A 82 -4.87 -4.30 15.52
CA VAL A 82 -4.66 -2.92 15.01
C VAL A 82 -3.41 -2.81 14.14
N ILE A 83 -2.53 -3.82 14.17
CA ILE A 83 -1.27 -3.84 13.43
C ILE A 83 -1.40 -4.80 12.25
N LEU A 84 -1.12 -4.28 11.05
CA LEU A 84 -0.96 -5.09 9.85
C LEU A 84 0.39 -5.83 9.90
N THR A 85 0.37 -7.14 9.70
CA THR A 85 1.57 -7.97 9.67
C THR A 85 1.64 -8.73 8.36
N VAL A 86 2.84 -9.21 7.99
CA VAL A 86 3.07 -10.01 6.78
C VAL A 86 2.14 -11.23 6.71
N ARG A 87 1.80 -11.83 7.86
CA ARG A 87 0.88 -12.98 7.94
C ARG A 87 -0.52 -12.64 7.42
N ASN A 88 -1.00 -11.42 7.66
CA ASN A 88 -2.33 -10.98 7.21
C ASN A 88 -2.34 -10.83 5.68
N THR A 89 -1.30 -10.22 5.11
CA THR A 89 -1.16 -10.07 3.66
C THR A 89 -1.00 -11.43 2.96
N GLN A 90 -0.26 -12.37 3.56
CA GLN A 90 -0.15 -13.74 3.06
C GLN A 90 -1.51 -14.46 3.04
N LEU A 91 -2.29 -14.32 4.12
CA LEU A 91 -3.65 -14.89 4.19
C LEU A 91 -4.56 -14.30 3.10
N MET A 92 -4.51 -12.99 2.88
CA MET A 92 -5.28 -12.32 1.82
C MET A 92 -4.92 -12.83 0.43
N MET A 93 -3.63 -12.93 0.11
CA MET A 93 -3.17 -13.42 -1.19
C MET A 93 -3.61 -14.88 -1.42
N ASN A 94 -3.63 -15.70 -0.37
CA ASN A 94 -4.12 -17.07 -0.46
C ASN A 94 -5.63 -17.13 -0.71
N ILE A 95 -6.44 -16.31 -0.02
CA ILE A 95 -7.88 -16.22 -0.29
C ILE A 95 -8.15 -15.74 -1.72
N ALA A 96 -7.46 -14.69 -2.17
CA ALA A 96 -7.60 -14.15 -3.53
C ALA A 96 -7.24 -15.18 -4.61
N LYS A 97 -6.24 -16.03 -4.36
CA LYS A 97 -5.87 -17.14 -5.26
C LYS A 97 -6.97 -18.21 -5.34
N THR A 98 -7.64 -18.52 -4.23
CA THR A 98 -8.70 -19.55 -4.18
C THR A 98 -10.02 -19.10 -4.82
N LEU A 99 -10.26 -17.79 -4.90
CA LEU A 99 -11.46 -17.23 -5.53
C LEU A 99 -11.35 -17.14 -7.07
N LYS A 100 -10.23 -17.55 -7.65
CA LYS A 100 -9.92 -17.51 -9.07
C LYS A 100 -10.00 -18.91 -9.68
#